data_AF-A0A7C6KW21-F1
#
_entry.id   AF-A0A7C6KW21-F1
#
_cell.length_a   1.000
_cell.length_b   1.000
_cell.length_c   1.000
_cell.angle_alpha   90.00
_cell.angle_beta   90.00
_cell.angle_gamma   90.00
#
_symmetry.space_group_name_H-M   'P 1'
#
loop_
_entity.id
_entity.type
_entity.pdbx_description
1 polymer ?
#
loop_
_entity_poly.entity_id
_entity_poly.type
_entity_poly.pdbx_seq_one_letter_code
_entity_poly.pdbx_strand_id
1 'polypeptide(L)'
;MESEVKNLYSCLEEQLKFYRELGRLLREKQESIVKNDLSALEKITTSEKELIAVLSSLELKRQEYAVALARGLGLEDEEVTVSSLLAELPENLKLAGEELVKELSFVLAEVSQLNKTNNELLEASLRFINYSIQLFTQSGSAGHLYDKDGKMPEKEINRSFLDRKA
;
A
#
# COMPACT_ATOMS: atom_id res chain seq x y z
N MET A 1 -23.97 21.77 -18.27
CA MET A 1 -24.17 21.31 -16.86
C MET A 1 -24.36 19.79 -16.76
N GLU A 2 -25.39 19.18 -17.38
CA GLU A 2 -25.60 17.72 -17.29
C GLU A 2 -24.47 16.88 -17.90
N SER A 3 -23.83 17.37 -18.96
CA SER A 3 -22.68 16.71 -19.59
C SER A 3 -21.45 16.64 -18.68
N GLU A 4 -21.21 17.68 -17.90
CA GLU A 4 -20.06 17.83 -17.01
C GLU A 4 -20.22 16.93 -15.79
N VAL A 5 -21.43 16.85 -15.24
CA VAL A 5 -21.77 15.87 -14.19
C VAL A 5 -21.55 14.44 -14.69
N LYS A 6 -22.03 14.12 -15.90
CA LYS A 6 -21.86 12.79 -16.49
C LYS A 6 -20.39 12.43 -16.70
N ASN A 7 -19.57 13.37 -17.18
CA ASN A 7 -18.14 13.15 -17.36
C ASN A 7 -17.42 12.92 -16.03
N LEU A 8 -17.75 13.71 -15.00
CA LEU A 8 -17.20 13.52 -13.66
C LEU A 8 -17.57 12.15 -13.09
N TYR A 9 -18.83 11.73 -13.24
CA TYR A 9 -19.30 10.43 -12.72
C TYR A 9 -18.65 9.27 -13.45
N SER A 10 -18.58 9.33 -14.78
CA SER A 10 -17.87 8.32 -15.58
C SER A 10 -16.41 8.20 -15.17
N CYS A 11 -15.75 9.33 -14.86
CA CYS A 11 -14.36 9.34 -14.40
C CYS A 11 -14.22 8.70 -13.01
N LEU A 12 -15.11 9.02 -12.07
CA LEU A 12 -15.15 8.43 -10.73
C LEU A 12 -15.43 6.92 -10.78
N GLU A 13 -16.34 6.47 -11.63
CA GLU A 13 -16.62 5.04 -11.86
C GLU A 13 -15.40 4.31 -12.42
N GLU A 14 -14.68 4.94 -13.34
CA GLU A 14 -13.46 4.39 -13.91
C GLU A 14 -12.35 4.29 -12.85
N GLN A 15 -12.13 5.34 -12.05
CA GLN A 15 -11.22 5.31 -10.92
C GLN A 15 -11.57 4.19 -9.93
N LEU A 16 -12.86 4.02 -9.60
CA LEU A 16 -13.32 2.97 -8.72
C LEU A 16 -12.95 1.56 -9.22
N LYS A 17 -13.09 1.31 -10.53
CA LYS A 17 -12.69 0.03 -11.14
C LYS A 17 -11.18 -0.20 -10.99
N PHE A 18 -10.37 0.81 -11.25
CA PHE A 18 -8.91 0.71 -11.11
C PHE A 18 -8.46 0.56 -9.66
N TYR A 19 -9.11 1.23 -8.69
CA TYR A 19 -8.80 1.04 -7.27
C TYR A 19 -9.18 -0.34 -6.76
N ARG A 20 -10.29 -0.92 -7.23
CA ARG A 20 -10.65 -2.31 -6.93
C ARG A 20 -9.61 -3.29 -7.45
N GLU A 21 -9.14 -3.07 -8.68
CA GLU A 21 -8.09 -3.88 -9.28
C GLU A 21 -6.77 -3.75 -8.52
N LEU A 22 -6.41 -2.53 -8.10
CA LEU A 22 -5.26 -2.31 -7.23
C LEU A 22 -5.42 -3.05 -5.88
N GLY A 23 -6.62 -3.04 -5.29
CA GLY A 23 -6.93 -3.82 -4.09
C GLY A 23 -6.76 -5.32 -4.29
N ARG A 24 -7.13 -5.86 -5.46
CA ARG A 24 -6.89 -7.26 -5.85
C ARG A 24 -5.40 -7.56 -5.90
N LEU A 25 -4.61 -6.74 -6.60
CA LEU A 25 -3.16 -6.92 -6.68
C LEU A 25 -2.48 -6.83 -5.31
N LEU A 26 -2.93 -5.93 -4.43
CA LEU A 26 -2.37 -5.84 -3.08
C LEU A 26 -2.63 -7.11 -2.25
N ARG A 27 -3.76 -7.80 -2.44
CA ARG A 27 -4.00 -9.10 -1.80
C ARG A 27 -3.11 -10.20 -2.38
N GLU A 28 -2.99 -10.25 -3.71
CA GLU A 28 -2.07 -11.19 -4.37
C GLU A 28 -0.61 -10.95 -3.93
N LYS A 29 -0.23 -9.69 -3.71
CA LYS A 29 1.06 -9.29 -3.16
C LYS A 29 1.25 -9.82 -1.75
N GLN A 30 0.24 -9.67 -0.89
CA GLN A 30 0.26 -10.20 0.46
C GLN A 30 0.54 -11.71 0.48
N GLU A 31 -0.15 -12.48 -0.36
CA GLU A 31 0.08 -13.92 -0.48
C GLU A 31 1.49 -14.25 -0.96
N SER A 32 2.00 -13.50 -1.94
CA SER A 32 3.34 -13.70 -2.49
C SER A 32 4.42 -13.42 -1.45
N ILE A 33 4.24 -12.40 -0.60
CA ILE A 33 5.13 -12.10 0.53
C ILE A 33 5.15 -13.25 1.53
N VAL A 34 3.97 -13.76 1.91
CA VAL A 34 3.86 -14.89 2.85
C VAL A 34 4.50 -16.17 2.30
N LYS A 35 4.38 -16.41 0.99
CA LYS A 35 4.96 -17.57 0.30
C LYS A 35 6.46 -17.39 -0.05
N ASN A 36 7.05 -16.22 0.20
CA ASN A 36 8.39 -15.83 -0.26
C ASN A 36 8.59 -16.00 -1.79
N ASP A 37 7.53 -15.76 -2.57
CA ASP A 37 7.60 -15.83 -4.04
C ASP A 37 8.06 -14.49 -4.62
N LEU A 38 9.38 -14.35 -4.79
CA LEU A 38 9.99 -13.15 -5.34
C LEU A 38 9.58 -12.88 -6.79
N SER A 39 9.36 -13.92 -7.60
CA SER A 39 8.98 -13.74 -9.01
C SER A 39 7.56 -13.21 -9.14
N ALA A 40 6.63 -13.74 -8.33
CA ALA A 40 5.28 -13.19 -8.26
C ALA A 40 5.28 -11.76 -7.72
N LEU A 41 6.07 -11.48 -6.68
CA LEU A 41 6.20 -10.15 -6.09
C LEU A 41 6.68 -9.10 -7.09
N GLU A 42 7.68 -9.42 -7.93
CA GLU A 42 8.19 -8.53 -8.98
C GLU A 42 7.14 -8.24 -10.07
N LYS A 43 6.43 -9.28 -10.53
CA LYS A 43 5.35 -9.13 -11.52
C LYS A 43 4.23 -8.25 -10.99
N ILE A 44 3.74 -8.54 -9.79
CA ILE A 44 2.66 -7.77 -9.16
C ILE A 44 3.09 -6.32 -8.97
N THR A 45 4.31 -6.07 -8.49
CA THR A 45 4.85 -4.71 -8.33
C THR A 45 4.92 -3.94 -9.65
N THR A 46 5.18 -4.63 -10.77
CA THR A 46 5.18 -4.00 -12.10
C THR A 46 3.75 -3.62 -12.52
N SER A 47 2.79 -4.52 -12.37
CA SER A 47 1.38 -4.24 -12.66
C SER A 47 0.79 -3.14 -11.76
N GLU A 48 1.18 -3.08 -10.48
CA GLU A 48 0.80 -1.98 -9.58
C GLU A 48 1.26 -0.62 -10.12
N LYS A 49 2.50 -0.52 -10.62
CA LYS A 49 3.04 0.73 -11.19
C LYS A 49 2.26 1.18 -12.42
N GLU A 50 1.90 0.25 -13.30
CA GLU A 50 1.09 0.56 -14.49
C GLU A 50 -0.29 1.08 -14.10
N LEU A 51 -0.96 0.43 -13.14
CA LEU A 51 -2.26 0.89 -12.62
C LEU A 51 -2.16 2.27 -11.96
N ILE A 52 -1.13 2.52 -11.16
CA ILE A 52 -0.92 3.82 -10.51
C ILE A 52 -0.71 4.93 -11.55
N ALA A 53 -0.01 4.66 -12.65
CA ALA A 53 0.16 5.63 -13.73
C ALA A 53 -1.18 5.99 -14.39
N VAL A 54 -2.03 4.98 -14.65
CA VAL A 54 -3.39 5.19 -15.17
C VAL A 54 -4.25 5.98 -14.18
N LEU A 55 -4.26 5.59 -12.91
CA LEU A 55 -5.00 6.29 -11.84
C LEU A 55 -4.57 7.76 -11.71
N SER A 56 -3.28 8.03 -11.84
CA SER A 56 -2.74 9.40 -11.80
C SER A 56 -3.28 10.24 -12.96
N SER A 57 -3.37 9.66 -14.17
CA SER A 57 -3.97 10.35 -15.33
C SER A 57 -5.47 10.58 -15.17
N LEU A 58 -6.19 9.64 -14.54
CA LEU A 58 -7.62 9.80 -14.25
C LEU A 58 -7.86 10.85 -13.18
N GLU A 59 -6.98 10.97 -12.19
CA GLU A 59 -7.09 12.00 -11.16
C GLU A 59 -6.96 13.41 -11.73
N LEU A 60 -6.05 13.62 -12.69
CA LEU A 60 -5.96 14.90 -13.41
C LEU A 60 -7.27 15.21 -14.18
N LYS A 61 -7.82 14.23 -14.90
CA LYS A 61 -9.11 14.40 -15.60
C LYS A 61 -10.26 14.68 -14.63
N ARG A 62 -10.30 14.00 -13.49
CA ARG A 62 -11.30 14.23 -12.44
C ARG A 62 -11.25 15.67 -11.94
N GLN A 63 -10.05 16.20 -11.71
CA GLN A 63 -9.85 17.60 -11.32
C GLN A 63 -10.32 18.56 -12.41
N GLU A 64 -9.98 18.31 -13.68
CA GLU A 64 -10.45 19.12 -14.81
C GLU A 64 -11.99 19.15 -14.90
N TYR A 65 -12.64 17.99 -14.76
CA TYR A 65 -14.11 17.91 -14.77
C TYR A 65 -14.75 18.58 -13.55
N ALA A 66 -14.14 18.47 -12.37
CA ALA A 66 -14.60 19.14 -11.17
C ALA A 66 -14.55 20.68 -11.32
N VAL A 67 -13.45 21.21 -11.87
CA VAL A 67 -13.31 22.65 -12.15
C VAL A 67 -14.30 23.11 -13.22
N ALA A 68 -14.50 22.34 -14.28
CA ALA A 68 -15.49 22.65 -15.31
C ALA A 68 -16.93 22.70 -14.73
N LEU A 69 -17.26 21.75 -13.85
CA LEU A 69 -18.55 21.73 -13.16
C LEU A 69 -18.71 22.92 -12.20
N ALA A 70 -17.67 23.25 -11.43
CA ALA A 70 -17.66 24.40 -10.52
C ALA A 70 -17.98 25.71 -11.25
N ARG A 71 -17.31 25.94 -12.38
CA ARG A 71 -17.56 27.11 -13.25
C ARG A 71 -18.97 27.12 -13.80
N GLY A 72 -19.50 25.96 -14.19
CA GLY A 72 -20.88 25.83 -14.65
C GLY A 72 -21.93 26.13 -13.57
N LEU A 73 -21.57 25.98 -12.30
CA LEU A 73 -22.40 26.29 -11.13
C LEU A 73 -22.17 27.71 -10.58
N GLY A 74 -21.19 28.45 -11.12
CA GLY A 74 -20.85 29.80 -10.65
C GLY A 74 -20.10 29.84 -9.33
N LEU A 75 -19.46 28.73 -8.92
CA LEU A 75 -18.60 28.68 -7.74
C LEU A 75 -17.21 29.24 -8.07
N GLU A 76 -16.61 29.99 -7.13
CA GLU A 76 -15.23 30.47 -7.27
C GLU A 76 -14.24 29.30 -7.19
N ASP A 77 -13.16 29.36 -7.98
CA ASP A 77 -12.18 28.27 -8.20
C ASP A 77 -11.37 27.87 -6.93
N GLU A 78 -11.66 28.43 -5.75
CA GLU A 78 -10.94 28.13 -4.50
C GLU A 78 -11.52 26.88 -3.81
N GLU A 79 -10.76 25.79 -3.84
CA GLU A 79 -10.96 24.53 -3.09
C GLU A 79 -12.32 23.84 -3.26
N VAL A 80 -12.79 23.74 -4.49
CA VAL A 80 -14.03 23.03 -4.78
C VAL A 80 -13.82 21.50 -4.69
N THR A 81 -14.31 20.90 -3.61
CA THR A 81 -14.34 19.44 -3.41
C THR A 81 -15.47 18.79 -4.21
N VAL A 82 -15.36 17.49 -4.52
CA VAL A 82 -16.47 16.75 -5.16
C VAL A 82 -17.72 16.80 -4.28
N SER A 83 -17.56 16.65 -2.96
CA SER A 83 -18.68 16.71 -2.02
C SER A 83 -19.41 18.06 -2.04
N SER A 84 -18.67 19.17 -2.15
CA SER A 84 -19.28 20.50 -2.29
C SER A 84 -19.97 20.68 -3.65
N LEU A 85 -19.43 20.10 -4.73
CA LEU A 85 -20.10 20.11 -6.03
C LEU A 85 -21.42 19.35 -6.00
N LEU A 86 -21.43 18.17 -5.37
CA LEU A 86 -22.63 17.33 -5.25
C LEU A 86 -23.75 18.03 -4.46
N ALA A 87 -23.40 18.87 -3.47
CA ALA A 87 -24.38 19.59 -2.67
C ALA A 87 -25.23 20.59 -3.48
N GLU A 88 -24.65 21.16 -4.54
CA GLU A 88 -25.29 22.12 -5.45
C GLU A 88 -26.05 21.45 -6.60
N LEU A 89 -25.97 20.12 -6.74
CA LEU A 89 -26.66 19.38 -7.79
C LEU A 89 -28.12 19.09 -7.43
N PRO A 90 -28.99 18.94 -8.45
CA PRO A 90 -30.34 18.40 -8.28
C PRO A 90 -30.34 17.06 -7.54
N GLU A 91 -31.36 16.82 -6.72
CA GLU A 91 -31.43 15.68 -5.78
C GLU A 91 -31.23 14.32 -6.45
N ASN A 92 -31.75 14.14 -7.68
CA ASN A 92 -31.58 12.90 -8.45
C ASN A 92 -30.13 12.64 -8.87
N LEU A 93 -29.37 13.70 -9.19
CA LEU A 93 -27.96 13.57 -9.57
C LEU A 93 -27.08 13.47 -8.32
N LYS A 94 -27.42 14.22 -7.27
CA LYS A 94 -26.71 14.23 -5.99
C LYS A 94 -26.62 12.84 -5.35
N LEU A 95 -27.74 12.12 -5.24
CA LEU A 95 -27.77 10.80 -4.60
C LEU A 95 -26.82 9.79 -5.27
N ALA A 96 -26.82 9.75 -6.61
CA ALA A 96 -25.92 8.87 -7.37
C ALA A 96 -24.44 9.22 -7.17
N GLY A 97 -24.11 10.51 -7.08
CA GLY A 97 -22.75 10.96 -6.82
C GLY A 97 -22.30 10.67 -5.38
N GLU A 98 -23.17 10.85 -4.40
CA GLU A 98 -22.89 10.55 -2.99
C GLU A 98 -22.61 9.06 -2.78
N GLU A 99 -23.39 8.19 -3.42
CA GLU A 99 -23.16 6.74 -3.39
C GLU A 99 -21.79 6.37 -3.97
N LEU A 100 -21.45 6.94 -5.14
CA LEU A 100 -20.17 6.69 -5.80
C LEU A 100 -18.97 7.19 -4.97
N VAL A 101 -19.07 8.39 -4.38
CA VAL A 101 -18.02 8.96 -3.51
C VAL A 101 -17.85 8.11 -2.25
N LYS A 102 -18.96 7.63 -1.67
CA LYS A 102 -18.92 6.75 -0.50
C LYS A 102 -18.24 5.42 -0.82
N GLU A 103 -18.60 4.82 -1.95
CA GLU A 103 -18.01 3.56 -2.41
C GLU A 103 -16.52 3.71 -2.70
N LEU A 104 -16.12 4.80 -3.36
CA LEU A 104 -14.72 5.12 -3.63
C LEU A 104 -13.93 5.31 -2.34
N SER A 105 -14.49 6.03 -1.37
CA SER A 105 -13.87 6.25 -0.06
C SER A 105 -13.64 4.93 0.69
N PHE A 106 -14.60 4.01 0.62
CA PHE A 106 -14.49 2.69 1.23
C PHE A 106 -13.36 1.87 0.57
N VAL A 107 -13.32 1.80 -0.76
CA VAL A 107 -12.28 1.07 -1.49
C VAL A 107 -10.89 1.66 -1.23
N LEU A 108 -10.77 2.99 -1.20
CA LEU A 108 -9.51 3.68 -0.89
C LEU A 108 -8.99 3.34 0.51
N ALA A 109 -9.88 3.32 1.51
CA ALA A 109 -9.51 2.92 2.87
C ALA A 109 -9.01 1.47 2.91
N GLU A 110 -9.67 0.57 2.19
CA GLU A 110 -9.24 -0.83 2.09
C GLU A 110 -7.87 -0.97 1.41
N VAL A 111 -7.66 -0.31 0.28
CA VAL A 111 -6.38 -0.27 -0.44
C VAL A 111 -5.25 0.26 0.47
N SER A 112 -5.52 1.33 1.21
CA SER A 112 -4.56 1.91 2.15
C SER A 112 -4.18 0.92 3.26
N GLN A 113 -5.17 0.25 3.84
CA GLN A 113 -4.94 -0.73 4.89
C GLN A 113 -4.17 -1.96 4.38
N LEU A 114 -4.49 -2.47 3.18
CA LEU A 114 -3.75 -3.56 2.55
C LEU A 114 -2.30 -3.18 2.28
N ASN A 115 -2.07 -1.97 1.74
CA ASN A 115 -0.72 -1.47 1.48
C ASN A 115 0.10 -1.38 2.78
N LYS A 116 -0.47 -0.83 3.84
CA LYS A 116 0.17 -0.76 5.16
C LYS A 116 0.54 -2.15 5.68
N THR A 117 -0.40 -3.09 5.62
CA THR A 117 -0.18 -4.48 6.07
C THR A 117 0.96 -5.15 5.28
N ASN A 118 1.00 -4.95 3.96
CA ASN A 118 2.06 -5.50 3.12
C ASN A 118 3.43 -4.91 3.45
N ASN A 119 3.51 -3.61 3.74
CA ASN A 119 4.75 -2.97 4.18
C ASN A 119 5.23 -3.54 5.52
N GLU A 120 4.33 -3.71 6.49
CA GLU A 120 4.66 -4.30 7.80
C GLU A 120 5.20 -5.73 7.66
N LEU A 121 4.61 -6.55 6.77
CA LEU A 121 5.09 -7.90 6.48
C LEU A 121 6.49 -7.89 5.86
N LEU A 122 6.73 -7.04 4.87
CA LEU A 122 8.04 -6.89 4.23
C LEU A 122 9.10 -6.44 5.24
N GLU A 123 8.79 -5.46 6.08
CA GLU A 123 9.69 -5.01 7.14
C GLU A 123 10.00 -6.12 8.14
N ALA A 124 9.00 -6.92 8.52
CA ALA A 124 9.20 -8.07 9.41
C ALA A 124 10.16 -9.11 8.79
N SER A 125 9.98 -9.43 7.51
CA SER A 125 10.88 -10.31 6.77
C SER A 125 12.31 -9.77 6.72
N LEU A 126 12.48 -8.46 6.47
CA LEU A 126 13.80 -7.81 6.47
C LEU A 126 14.45 -7.83 7.86
N ARG A 127 13.68 -7.58 8.93
CA ARG A 127 14.19 -7.69 10.31
C ARG A 127 14.67 -9.10 10.62
N PHE A 128 13.93 -10.13 10.21
CA PHE A 128 14.30 -11.52 10.41
C PHE A 128 15.59 -11.89 9.66
N ILE A 129 15.72 -11.44 8.39
CA ILE A 129 16.94 -11.65 7.60
C ILE A 129 18.14 -10.97 8.28
N ASN A 130 17.99 -9.70 8.70
CA ASN A 130 19.06 -8.96 9.37
C ASN A 130 19.48 -9.63 10.69
N TYR A 131 18.53 -10.08 11.50
CA TYR A 131 18.80 -10.83 12.72
C TYR A 131 19.53 -12.14 12.42
N SER A 132 19.11 -12.88 11.39
CA SER A 132 19.77 -14.13 10.97
C SER A 132 21.22 -13.88 10.55
N ILE A 133 21.48 -12.82 9.78
CA ILE A 133 22.84 -12.41 9.40
C ILE A 133 23.68 -12.07 10.64
N GLN A 134 23.11 -11.34 11.61
CA GLN A 134 23.80 -11.01 12.86
C GLN A 134 24.18 -12.27 13.67
N LEU A 135 23.30 -13.27 13.75
CA LEU A 135 23.60 -14.54 14.41
C LEU A 135 24.77 -15.28 13.73
N PHE A 136 24.76 -15.38 12.40
CA PHE A 136 25.85 -16.03 11.65
C PHE A 136 27.18 -15.30 11.79
N THR A 137 27.16 -13.97 11.76
CA THR A 137 28.38 -13.14 11.83
C THR A 137 28.96 -13.05 13.26
N GLN A 138 28.12 -13.05 14.30
CA GLN A 138 28.59 -13.11 15.70
C GLN A 138 29.16 -14.49 16.06
N SER A 139 28.61 -15.57 15.49
CA SER A 139 29.13 -16.93 15.67
C SER A 139 30.54 -17.12 15.07
N GLY A 140 30.93 -16.28 14.11
CA GLY A 140 32.29 -16.25 13.54
C GLY A 140 33.32 -15.49 14.38
N SER A 141 32.91 -14.75 15.41
CA SER A 141 33.83 -13.97 16.28
C SER A 141 34.22 -14.68 17.58
N ALA A 142 33.72 -15.91 17.82
CA ALA A 142 34.20 -16.79 18.90
C ALA A 142 35.41 -17.66 18.46
N GLY A 143 36.11 -17.26 17.40
CA GLY A 143 37.19 -18.02 16.75
C GLY A 143 38.60 -17.48 16.99
N HIS A 144 38.89 -16.90 18.16
CA HIS A 144 40.28 -16.86 18.68
C HIS A 144 40.49 -18.04 19.65
N LEU A 145 40.11 -19.25 19.23
CA LEU A 145 40.36 -20.49 19.96
C LEU A 145 41.40 -21.30 19.19
N TYR A 146 42.65 -20.86 19.26
CA TYR A 146 43.90 -21.62 19.19
C TYR A 146 45.01 -20.58 19.10
N ASP A 147 45.57 -20.20 20.25
CA ASP A 147 46.88 -19.55 20.24
C ASP A 147 47.93 -20.58 19.84
N LYS A 148 49.00 -20.10 19.21
CA LYS A 148 50.07 -20.86 18.54
C LYS A 148 50.85 -21.77 19.51
N ASP A 149 50.58 -21.62 20.80
CA ASP A 149 51.18 -22.33 21.94
C ASP A 149 50.28 -23.43 22.55
N GLY A 150 49.11 -23.73 21.96
CA GLY A 150 48.34 -24.94 22.32
C GLY A 150 47.72 -24.94 23.73
N LYS A 151 47.51 -23.78 24.36
CA LYS A 151 46.79 -23.67 25.64
C LYS A 151 45.34 -23.23 25.40
N MET A 152 44.39 -24.06 25.82
CA MET A 152 42.98 -23.64 25.92
C MET A 152 42.83 -22.71 27.14
N PRO A 153 42.23 -21.51 27.00
CA PRO A 153 41.81 -20.75 28.16
C PRO A 153 40.62 -21.47 28.80
N GLU A 154 40.81 -21.88 30.05
CA GLU A 154 39.75 -22.38 30.93
C GLU A 154 38.78 -21.22 31.19
N LYS A 155 37.78 -21.07 30.33
CA LYS A 155 36.63 -20.22 30.61
C LYS A 155 35.41 -21.12 30.70
N GLU A 156 34.87 -21.21 31.92
CA GLU A 156 33.56 -21.77 32.21
C GLU A 156 32.55 -21.26 31.18
N ILE A 157 32.21 -22.13 30.24
CA ILE A 157 31.06 -21.90 29.39
C ILE A 157 29.85 -22.15 30.27
N ASN A 158 29.35 -21.10 30.90
CA ASN A 158 28.08 -21.13 31.61
C ASN A 158 26.97 -21.28 30.56
N ARG A 159 26.74 -22.54 30.11
CA ARG A 159 25.69 -22.93 29.17
C ARG A 159 24.34 -22.90 29.89
N SER A 160 23.87 -21.71 30.24
CA SER A 160 22.56 -21.50 30.86
C SER A 160 21.70 -20.56 30.00
N PHE A 161 21.50 -20.90 28.73
CA PHE A 161 20.54 -20.19 27.86
C PHE A 161 19.52 -21.11 27.18
N LEU A 162 19.61 -22.43 27.39
CA LEU A 162 18.70 -23.43 26.84
C LEU A 162 17.97 -24.22 27.93
N ASP A 163 17.73 -23.63 29.10
CA ASP A 163 16.72 -24.14 30.02
C ASP A 163 15.59 -23.13 30.15
N ARG A 164 14.61 -23.28 29.26
CA ARG A 164 13.25 -22.80 29.50
C ARG A 164 12.32 -23.98 29.22
N LYS A 165 12.16 -24.79 30.26
CA LYS A 165 11.23 -25.91 30.41
C LYS A 165 9.88 -25.72 29.71
N ALA A 166 9.38 -26.88 29.26
CA ALA A 166 7.98 -27.21 29.02
C ALA A 166 7.06 -26.91 30.21
#